data_AF-A0A4W5MZ37-F1
#
_entry.id   AF-A0A4W5MZ37-F1
#
_cell.length_a   1.000
_cell.length_b   1.000
_cell.length_c   1.000
_cell.angle_alpha   90.00
_cell.angle_beta   90.00
_cell.angle_gamma   90.00
#
_symmetry.space_group_name_H-M   'P 1'
#
loop_
_entity.id
_entity.type
_entity.pdbx_description
1 polymer ?
#
loop_
_entity_poly.entity_id
_entity_poly.type
_entity_poly.pdbx_seq_one_letter_code
_entity_poly.pdbx_strand_id
1 'polypeptide(L)'
;MKALRAFRVLRPLRLVSGVPSLQVVMNSILKSMLPLFHISLLVFFMVTIYAIVGLELFKCKMHKTCYYTGTSKEQNTHLCIYMHKHTHSPCLYLLPNCPSDIIATVENEKPSPCAQAGNGRRCTINGTECRAGWAGPNNGITHFDNLGFAMLTVYQCITTQGWTDVLYWVLYYITPYTHKLYITTVLYHSDLLHLM
;
A
#
# COMPACT_ATOMS: atom_id res chain seq x y z
N MET A 1 31.65 1.20 3.17
CA MET A 1 31.31 0.39 1.98
C MET A 1 30.75 -1.00 2.36
N LYS A 2 29.49 -1.08 2.83
CA LYS A 2 28.81 -2.37 3.08
C LYS A 2 28.22 -2.96 1.79
N ALA A 3 27.76 -2.10 0.88
CA ALA A 3 27.27 -2.47 -0.46
C ALA A 3 28.30 -3.23 -1.30
N LEU A 4 29.59 -2.85 -1.27
CA LEU A 4 30.64 -3.55 -2.04
C LEU A 4 30.86 -5.01 -1.61
N ARG A 5 30.45 -5.40 -0.39
CA ARG A 5 30.48 -6.80 0.06
C ARG A 5 29.34 -7.63 -0.52
N ALA A 6 28.21 -7.01 -0.88
CA ALA A 6 27.06 -7.67 -1.51
C ALA A 6 27.39 -8.17 -2.93
N PHE A 7 28.28 -7.52 -3.67
CA PHE A 7 28.73 -7.99 -4.99
C PHE A 7 29.43 -9.35 -4.96
N ARG A 8 29.87 -9.83 -3.79
CA ARG A 8 30.38 -11.19 -3.63
C ARG A 8 29.27 -12.25 -3.81
N VAL A 9 28.00 -11.88 -3.68
CA VAL A 9 26.84 -12.75 -3.94
C VAL A 9 26.65 -13.03 -5.43
N LEU A 10 27.24 -12.22 -6.33
CA LEU A 10 27.20 -12.42 -7.79
C LEU A 10 28.33 -13.34 -8.28
N ARG A 11 29.26 -13.74 -7.41
CA ARG A 11 30.37 -14.65 -7.74
C ARG A 11 29.92 -15.99 -8.34
N PRO A 12 28.78 -16.60 -7.93
CA PRO A 12 28.22 -17.79 -8.59
C PRO A 12 27.86 -17.59 -10.06
N LEU A 13 27.62 -16.35 -10.55
CA LEU A 13 27.41 -16.13 -11.99
C LEU A 13 28.66 -16.44 -12.83
N ARG A 14 29.85 -16.49 -12.23
CA ARG A 14 31.06 -16.96 -12.94
C ARG A 14 31.02 -18.47 -13.25
N LEU A 15 30.26 -19.26 -12.49
CA LEU A 15 30.02 -20.68 -12.77
C LEU A 15 29.14 -20.85 -14.02
N VAL A 16 28.19 -19.95 -14.25
CA VAL A 16 27.37 -19.90 -15.47
C VAL A 16 28.22 -19.66 -16.71
N SER A 17 29.21 -18.75 -16.65
CA SER A 17 30.12 -18.51 -17.76
C SER A 17 31.16 -19.62 -17.96
N GLY A 18 31.40 -20.48 -16.96
CA GLY A 18 32.38 -21.55 -17.04
C GLY A 18 31.87 -22.86 -17.63
N VAL A 19 30.55 -23.10 -17.62
CA VAL A 19 29.94 -24.34 -18.12
C VAL A 19 29.10 -24.03 -19.37
N PRO A 20 29.49 -24.54 -20.56
CA PRO A 20 28.82 -24.19 -21.82
C PRO A 20 27.35 -24.61 -21.87
N SER A 21 26.92 -25.63 -21.11
CA SER A 21 25.51 -26.03 -21.05
C SER A 21 24.61 -24.99 -20.39
N LEU A 22 25.10 -24.26 -19.37
CA LEU A 22 24.30 -23.28 -18.63
C LEU A 22 24.18 -21.94 -19.38
N GLN A 23 25.14 -21.65 -20.26
CA GLN A 23 25.10 -20.50 -21.16
C GLN A 23 23.96 -20.62 -22.19
N VAL A 24 23.69 -21.83 -22.68
CA VAL A 24 22.55 -22.09 -23.58
C VAL A 24 21.24 -21.77 -22.88
N VAL A 25 21.09 -22.17 -21.61
CA VAL A 25 19.90 -21.88 -20.81
C VAL A 25 19.74 -20.37 -20.56
N MET A 26 20.81 -19.68 -20.15
CA MET A 26 20.77 -18.23 -19.90
C MET A 26 20.42 -17.43 -21.16
N ASN A 27 21.00 -17.79 -22.31
CA ASN A 27 20.68 -17.15 -23.59
C ASN A 27 19.24 -17.43 -24.05
N SER A 28 18.70 -18.62 -23.76
CA SER A 28 17.29 -18.92 -24.01
C SER A 28 16.36 -18.09 -23.14
N ILE A 29 16.68 -17.91 -21.85
CA ILE A 29 15.93 -17.05 -20.92
C ILE A 29 15.98 -15.59 -21.39
N LEU A 30 17.14 -15.06 -21.74
CA LEU A 30 17.27 -13.68 -22.19
C LEU A 30 16.51 -13.42 -23.50
N LYS A 31 16.49 -14.40 -24.42
CA LYS A 31 15.69 -14.30 -25.66
C LYS A 31 14.19 -14.33 -25.40
N SER A 32 13.70 -15.06 -24.40
CA SER A 32 12.28 -15.09 -24.05
C SER A 32 11.82 -13.89 -23.21
N MET A 33 12.73 -13.15 -22.58
CA MET A 33 12.40 -11.90 -21.86
C MET A 33 12.00 -10.74 -22.79
N LEU A 34 12.50 -10.74 -24.03
CA LEU A 34 12.24 -9.66 -25.00
C LEU A 34 10.75 -9.50 -25.34
N PRO A 35 9.97 -10.55 -25.69
CA PRO A 35 8.53 -10.41 -25.91
C PRO A 35 7.76 -10.04 -24.65
N LEU A 36 8.24 -10.43 -23.47
CA LEU A 36 7.63 -10.10 -22.17
C LEU A 36 7.78 -8.60 -21.82
N PHE A 37 8.75 -7.89 -22.38
CA PHE A 37 8.94 -6.46 -22.13
C PHE A 37 7.75 -5.62 -22.61
N HIS A 38 7.14 -5.96 -23.75
CA HIS A 38 5.96 -5.26 -24.25
C HIS A 38 4.76 -5.40 -23.30
N ILE A 39 4.56 -6.60 -22.75
CA ILE A 39 3.49 -6.88 -21.78
C ILE A 39 3.81 -6.15 -20.46
N SER A 40 5.06 -6.18 -20.01
CA SER A 40 5.50 -5.46 -18.80
C SER A 40 5.28 -3.94 -18.92
N LEU A 41 5.55 -3.36 -20.09
CA LEU A 41 5.28 -1.95 -20.37
C LEU A 41 3.78 -1.63 -20.26
N LEU A 42 2.92 -2.47 -20.85
CA LEU A 42 1.47 -2.30 -20.78
C LEU A 42 0.96 -2.34 -19.33
N VAL A 43 1.42 -3.32 -18.55
CA VAL A 43 1.08 -3.45 -17.13
C VAL A 43 1.55 -2.23 -16.33
N PHE A 44 2.74 -1.72 -16.61
CA PHE A 44 3.26 -0.53 -15.93
C PHE A 44 2.39 0.72 -16.18
N PHE A 45 1.96 0.95 -17.42
CA PHE A 45 1.05 2.04 -17.75
C PHE A 45 -0.32 1.88 -17.06
N MET A 46 -0.86 0.66 -17.08
CA MET A 46 -2.11 0.33 -16.39
C MET A 46 -2.00 0.63 -14.89
N VAL A 47 -0.97 0.13 -14.20
CA VAL A 47 -0.70 0.40 -12.78
C VAL A 47 -0.64 1.90 -12.50
N THR A 48 0.01 2.66 -13.37
CA THR A 48 0.14 4.13 -13.22
C THR A 48 -1.22 4.83 -13.31
N ILE A 49 -2.07 4.45 -14.27
CA ILE A 49 -3.42 5.02 -14.43
C ILE A 49 -4.26 4.72 -13.19
N TYR A 50 -4.29 3.46 -12.74
CA TYR A 50 -5.04 3.12 -11.53
C TYR A 50 -4.47 3.81 -10.30
N ALA A 51 -3.15 3.95 -10.17
CA ALA A 51 -2.54 4.67 -9.05
C ALA A 51 -2.95 6.14 -9.01
N ILE A 52 -3.02 6.84 -10.15
CA ILE A 52 -3.50 8.23 -10.22
C ILE A 52 -4.98 8.32 -9.81
N VAL A 53 -5.82 7.44 -10.34
CA VAL A 53 -7.25 7.40 -9.96
C VAL A 53 -7.41 7.11 -8.46
N GLY A 54 -6.64 6.16 -7.93
CA GLY A 54 -6.65 5.82 -6.50
C GLY A 54 -6.14 6.96 -5.61
N LEU A 55 -5.13 7.70 -6.05
CA LEU A 55 -4.60 8.89 -5.37
C LEU A 55 -5.66 9.98 -5.25
N GLU A 56 -6.44 10.25 -6.31
CA GLU A 56 -7.51 11.25 -6.27
C GLU A 56 -8.69 10.81 -5.39
N LEU A 57 -9.01 9.52 -5.38
CA LEU A 57 -10.17 8.99 -4.64
C LEU A 57 -9.89 8.75 -3.15
N PHE A 58 -8.71 8.22 -2.80
CA PHE A 58 -8.41 7.68 -1.47
C PHE A 58 -7.33 8.44 -0.71
N LYS A 59 -6.89 9.59 -1.25
CA LYS A 59 -5.99 10.50 -0.55
C LYS A 59 -6.42 10.72 0.89
N CYS A 60 -5.52 10.55 1.84
CA CYS A 60 -5.75 10.91 3.24
C CYS A 60 -6.82 10.12 4.00
N LYS A 61 -7.45 9.12 3.38
CA LYS A 61 -8.56 8.40 4.04
C LYS A 61 -8.05 7.35 5.03
N MET A 62 -6.83 6.84 4.86
CA MET A 62 -6.29 5.72 5.64
C MET A 62 -5.55 6.13 6.93
N HIS A 63 -5.63 7.39 7.35
CA HIS A 63 -4.87 7.94 8.49
C HIS A 63 -5.66 8.03 9.80
N LYS A 64 -6.83 7.37 9.88
CA LYS A 64 -7.66 7.32 11.08
C LYS A 64 -7.80 5.89 11.58
N THR A 65 -7.57 5.65 12.86
CA THR A 65 -7.78 4.33 13.50
C THR A 65 -8.38 4.49 14.89
N CYS A 66 -8.76 3.38 15.51
CA CYS A 66 -9.37 3.34 16.83
C CYS A 66 -8.29 3.40 17.91
N TYR A 67 -8.44 4.32 18.85
CA TYR A 67 -7.54 4.49 20.00
C TYR A 67 -8.32 4.40 21.31
N TYR A 68 -7.68 3.92 22.38
CA TYR A 68 -8.28 3.96 23.72
C TYR A 68 -8.37 5.40 24.24
N THR A 69 -9.56 5.80 24.69
CA THR A 69 -9.80 7.10 25.33
C THR A 69 -8.97 7.22 26.61
N GLY A 70 -8.19 8.30 26.75
CA GLY A 70 -7.42 8.58 27.98
C GLY A 70 -6.00 7.99 28.04
N THR A 71 -5.46 7.44 26.95
CA THR A 71 -4.07 6.93 26.90
C THR A 71 -3.07 7.93 26.32
N SER A 72 -3.48 9.19 26.13
CA SER A 72 -2.66 10.21 25.45
C SER A 72 -1.43 10.55 26.28
N LYS A 73 -0.30 9.93 25.91
CA LYS A 73 1.01 10.40 26.33
C LYS A 73 1.48 11.41 25.29
N GLU A 74 1.79 12.61 25.74
CA GLU A 74 2.44 13.63 24.92
C GLU A 74 3.89 13.17 24.69
N GLN A 75 4.17 12.57 23.53
CA GLN A 75 5.53 12.15 23.17
C GLN A 75 6.03 13.02 22.00
N ASN A 76 7.12 13.74 22.26
CA ASN A 76 7.83 14.61 21.30
C ASN A 76 8.67 13.82 20.24
N THR A 77 8.44 12.52 20.10
CA THR A 77 9.35 11.60 19.40
C THR A 77 8.75 10.95 18.15
N HIS A 78 7.48 11.22 17.82
CA HIS A 78 6.81 10.61 16.68
C HIS A 78 6.32 11.63 15.65
N LEU A 79 6.69 11.36 14.40
CA LEU A 79 6.21 12.03 13.20
C LEU A 79 4.78 11.54 12.91
N CYS A 80 3.76 12.38 13.08
CA CYS A 80 2.38 12.03 12.72
C CYS A 80 1.84 12.92 11.61
N ILE A 81 0.97 12.33 10.79
CA ILE A 81 0.22 12.99 9.73
C ILE A 81 -1.04 13.65 10.33
N TYR A 82 -1.13 14.98 10.28
CA TYR A 82 -2.32 15.71 10.75
C TYR A 82 -3.18 16.21 9.59
N MET A 83 -4.49 16.07 9.74
CA MET A 83 -5.51 16.53 8.78
C MET A 83 -5.85 17.99 9.06
N HIS A 84 -5.39 18.93 8.22
CA HIS A 84 -5.83 20.33 8.32
C HIS A 84 -7.29 20.47 7.86
N LYS A 85 -8.10 21.20 8.63
CA LYS A 85 -9.57 21.27 8.46
C LYS A 85 -10.05 22.21 7.33
N HIS A 86 -9.18 22.92 6.60
CA HIS A 86 -9.63 24.04 5.76
C HIS A 86 -8.91 24.38 4.44
N THR A 87 -8.15 23.47 3.81
CA THR A 87 -7.52 23.77 2.49
C THR A 87 -7.50 22.57 1.55
N HIS A 88 -7.82 22.83 0.28
CA HIS A 88 -7.98 21.89 -0.85
C HIS A 88 -6.67 21.18 -1.30
N SER A 89 -5.79 20.70 -0.40
CA SER A 89 -4.56 19.91 -0.71
C SER A 89 -3.89 19.28 0.54
N PRO A 90 -3.12 18.17 0.43
CA PRO A 90 -3.23 16.93 1.23
C PRO A 90 -2.29 16.76 2.43
N CYS A 91 -2.53 15.69 3.21
CA CYS A 91 -1.87 15.03 4.36
C CYS A 91 -0.40 15.22 4.76
N LEU A 92 0.34 16.19 4.25
CA LEU A 92 1.76 16.31 4.57
C LEU A 92 2.02 17.52 5.45
N TYR A 93 1.81 17.38 6.75
CA TYR A 93 2.50 18.23 7.73
C TYR A 93 3.01 17.38 8.89
N LEU A 94 4.32 17.54 9.13
CA LEU A 94 5.05 17.03 10.26
C LEU A 94 4.71 17.93 11.45
N LEU A 95 3.90 17.47 12.39
CA LEU A 95 3.83 18.14 13.69
C LEU A 95 4.81 17.50 14.67
N PRO A 96 5.47 18.31 15.52
CA PRO A 96 6.45 17.82 16.49
C PRO A 96 5.81 17.06 17.67
N ASN A 97 4.51 17.23 17.90
CA ASN A 97 3.82 16.68 19.07
C ASN A 97 2.60 15.87 18.61
N CYS A 98 2.70 14.55 18.74
CA CYS A 98 1.60 13.63 18.49
C CYS A 98 1.26 12.87 19.77
N PRO A 99 -0.02 12.73 20.13
CA PRO A 99 -0.40 11.85 21.23
C PRO A 99 -0.06 10.40 20.83
N SER A 100 0.85 9.77 21.56
CA SER A 100 1.15 8.34 21.41
C SER A 100 0.07 7.56 22.14
N ASP A 101 -1.11 7.45 21.52
CA ASP A 101 -2.22 6.66 22.04
C ASP A 101 -2.03 5.17 21.70
N ILE A 102 -2.54 4.29 22.57
CA ILE A 102 -2.52 2.85 22.31
C ILE A 102 -3.59 2.55 21.26
N ILE A 103 -3.17 1.99 20.11
CA ILE A 103 -4.11 1.54 19.07
C ILE A 103 -4.94 0.39 19.62
N ALA A 104 -6.26 0.50 19.52
CA ALA A 104 -7.18 -0.52 19.96
C ALA A 104 -7.41 -1.55 18.85
N THR A 105 -6.85 -2.75 19.02
CA THR A 105 -7.04 -3.90 18.13
C THR A 105 -7.49 -5.11 18.93
N VAL A 106 -8.32 -5.95 18.33
CA VAL A 106 -8.63 -7.28 18.87
C VAL A 106 -7.39 -8.17 18.70
N GLU A 107 -7.19 -9.11 19.63
CA GLU A 107 -6.10 -10.08 19.55
C GLU A 107 -6.14 -10.82 18.19
N ASN A 108 -5.01 -10.88 17.49
CA ASN A 108 -4.85 -11.42 16.13
C ASN A 108 -5.49 -10.61 14.97
N GLU A 109 -6.11 -9.44 15.22
CA GLU A 109 -6.55 -8.53 14.14
C GLU A 109 -5.48 -7.47 13.81
N LYS A 110 -5.27 -7.22 12.51
CA LYS A 110 -4.44 -6.10 12.05
C LYS A 110 -5.18 -4.77 12.30
N PRO A 111 -4.47 -3.69 12.68
CA PRO A 111 -5.08 -2.37 12.79
C PRO A 111 -5.63 -1.92 11.43
N SER A 112 -6.84 -1.37 11.43
CA SER A 112 -7.57 -1.00 10.22
C SER A 112 -8.11 0.44 10.31
N PRO A 113 -8.41 1.07 9.16
CA PRO A 113 -8.99 2.40 9.16
C PRO A 113 -10.39 2.42 9.80
N CYS A 114 -10.68 3.44 10.59
CA CYS A 114 -12.01 3.70 11.17
C CYS A 114 -12.67 4.92 10.54
N ALA A 115 -14.00 5.04 10.64
CA ALA A 115 -14.74 6.25 10.26
C ALA A 115 -15.69 6.71 11.39
N GLN A 116 -15.76 8.02 11.59
CA GLN A 116 -16.58 8.64 12.66
C GLN A 116 -18.00 9.02 12.20
N ALA A 117 -18.23 9.09 10.88
CA ALA A 117 -19.54 9.34 10.26
C ALA A 117 -19.66 8.57 8.93
N GLY A 118 -20.87 8.12 8.58
CA GLY A 118 -21.16 7.34 7.36
C GLY A 118 -21.16 5.81 7.56
N ASN A 119 -20.96 5.08 6.47
CA ASN A 119 -20.99 3.61 6.39
C ASN A 119 -19.63 2.92 6.69
N GLY A 120 -18.68 3.66 7.26
CA GLY A 120 -17.35 3.12 7.56
C GLY A 120 -17.29 2.24 8.81
N ARG A 121 -16.19 1.48 8.99
CA ARG A 121 -15.95 0.68 10.20
C ARG A 121 -15.94 1.59 11.43
N ARG A 122 -16.84 1.34 12.37
CA ARG A 122 -16.88 2.01 13.68
C ARG A 122 -16.01 1.23 14.67
N CYS A 123 -15.48 1.93 15.66
CA CYS A 123 -14.77 1.30 16.76
C CYS A 123 -15.79 0.55 17.63
N THR A 124 -15.62 -0.77 17.77
CA THR A 124 -16.54 -1.65 18.51
C THR A 124 -16.09 -1.92 19.94
N ILE A 125 -14.84 -1.58 20.28
CA ILE A 125 -14.26 -1.78 21.60
C ILE A 125 -14.71 -0.65 22.53
N ASN A 126 -15.15 -1.00 23.75
CA ASN A 126 -15.59 -0.01 24.74
C ASN A 126 -14.46 0.94 25.13
N GLY A 127 -14.78 2.24 25.26
CA GLY A 127 -13.78 3.26 25.59
C GLY A 127 -12.77 3.51 24.46
N THR A 128 -13.18 3.30 23.20
CA THR A 128 -12.34 3.65 22.04
C THR A 128 -12.99 4.72 21.19
N GLU A 129 -12.14 5.58 20.62
CA GLU A 129 -12.57 6.64 19.71
C GLU A 129 -11.75 6.63 18.42
N CYS A 130 -12.42 6.95 17.32
CA CYS A 130 -11.80 7.04 16.00
C CYS A 130 -11.07 8.39 15.89
N ARG A 131 -9.73 8.38 15.85
CA ARG A 131 -8.92 9.60 15.75
C ARG A 131 -7.96 9.52 14.56
N ALA A 132 -7.62 10.70 14.03
CA ALA A 132 -6.57 10.85 13.02
C ALA A 132 -5.18 10.78 13.67
N GLY A 133 -4.13 10.61 12.85
CA GLY A 133 -2.74 10.52 13.32
C GLY A 133 -2.14 9.11 13.26
N TRP A 134 -2.86 8.15 12.67
CA TRP A 134 -2.30 6.82 12.38
C TRP A 134 -1.45 6.87 11.11
N ALA A 135 -0.26 6.26 11.12
CA ALA A 135 0.62 6.18 9.96
C ALA A 135 0.01 5.40 8.76
N GLY A 136 -1.01 4.60 9.02
CA GLY A 136 -1.72 3.81 8.01
C GLY A 136 -1.43 2.30 8.09
N PRO A 137 -2.14 1.49 7.28
CA PRO A 137 -2.02 0.05 7.32
C PRO A 137 -0.62 -0.43 6.91
N ASN A 138 -0.22 -1.62 7.39
CA ASN A 138 1.12 -2.19 7.17
C ASN A 138 2.24 -1.18 7.52
N ASN A 139 2.16 -0.55 8.68
CA ASN A 139 3.11 0.46 9.16
C ASN A 139 3.27 1.67 8.21
N GLY A 140 2.19 2.05 7.51
CA GLY A 140 2.19 3.17 6.57
C GLY A 140 2.75 2.83 5.20
N ILE A 141 2.84 1.56 4.80
CA ILE A 141 3.27 1.17 3.44
C ILE A 141 2.10 1.23 2.46
N THR A 142 0.93 0.75 2.86
CA THR A 142 -0.23 0.62 1.97
C THR A 142 -1.18 1.80 2.13
N HIS A 143 -0.98 2.84 1.31
CA HIS A 143 -1.77 4.07 1.32
C HIS A 143 -1.71 4.79 -0.04
N PHE A 144 -2.62 5.74 -0.27
CA PHE A 144 -2.79 6.46 -1.54
C PHE A 144 -2.49 7.96 -1.41
N ASP A 145 -1.44 8.34 -0.65
CA ASP A 145 -1.11 9.77 -0.46
C ASP A 145 -0.06 10.27 -1.44
N ASN A 146 0.78 9.36 -1.95
CA ASN A 146 1.83 9.64 -2.91
C ASN A 146 1.76 8.65 -4.07
N LEU A 147 2.19 9.08 -5.26
CA LEU A 147 2.17 8.24 -6.45
C LEU A 147 2.95 6.93 -6.27
N GLY A 148 4.12 6.97 -5.61
CA GLY A 148 4.93 5.77 -5.35
C GLY A 148 4.23 4.71 -4.51
N PHE A 149 3.67 5.11 -3.37
CA PHE A 149 2.94 4.20 -2.48
C PHE A 149 1.60 3.74 -3.08
N ALA A 150 0.94 4.61 -3.85
CA ALA A 150 -0.26 4.23 -4.62
C ALA A 150 0.07 3.15 -5.65
N MET A 151 1.16 3.30 -6.42
CA MET A 151 1.61 2.28 -7.37
C MET A 151 1.95 0.95 -6.67
N LEU A 152 2.65 0.98 -5.54
CA LEU A 152 2.96 -0.22 -4.76
C LEU A 152 1.69 -0.93 -4.26
N THR A 153 0.71 -0.16 -3.78
CA THR A 153 -0.57 -0.68 -3.28
C THR A 153 -1.40 -1.28 -4.43
N VAL A 154 -1.44 -0.63 -5.60
CA VAL A 154 -2.11 -1.16 -6.79
C VAL A 154 -1.41 -2.42 -7.31
N TYR A 155 -0.08 -2.43 -7.32
CA TYR A 155 0.71 -3.61 -7.68
C TYR A 155 0.43 -4.79 -6.74
N GLN A 156 0.33 -4.54 -5.43
CA GLN A 156 -0.08 -5.55 -4.46
C GLN A 156 -1.49 -6.09 -4.75
N CYS A 157 -2.42 -5.25 -5.22
CA CYS A 157 -3.74 -5.70 -5.64
C CYS A 157 -3.71 -6.56 -6.91
N ILE A 158 -2.96 -6.14 -7.94
CA ILE A 158 -2.86 -6.85 -9.23
C ILE A 158 -2.20 -8.23 -9.09
N THR A 159 -1.23 -8.36 -8.19
CA THR A 159 -0.58 -9.65 -7.90
C THR A 159 -1.49 -10.60 -7.11
N THR A 160 -2.71 -10.19 -6.78
CA THR A 160 -3.69 -10.95 -5.98
C THR A 160 -3.17 -11.37 -4.61
N GLN A 161 -2.14 -10.70 -4.08
CA GLN A 161 -1.58 -10.99 -2.76
C GLN A 161 -2.00 -9.93 -1.74
N GLY A 162 -2.98 -10.26 -0.88
CA GLY A 162 -3.46 -9.33 0.15
C GLY A 162 -4.32 -8.18 -0.38
N TRP A 163 -4.87 -8.31 -1.59
CA TRP A 163 -5.82 -7.37 -2.18
C TRP A 163 -7.10 -7.24 -1.36
N THR A 164 -7.51 -8.31 -0.66
CA THR A 164 -8.69 -8.31 0.21
C THR A 164 -8.54 -7.32 1.36
N ASP A 165 -7.35 -7.26 1.97
CA ASP A 165 -7.06 -6.33 3.06
C ASP A 165 -7.19 -4.88 2.57
N VAL A 166 -6.61 -4.57 1.41
CA VAL A 166 -6.73 -3.25 0.77
C VAL A 166 -8.18 -2.93 0.40
N LEU A 167 -8.91 -3.90 -0.16
CA LEU A 167 -10.34 -3.76 -0.45
C LEU A 167 -11.13 -3.40 0.80
N TYR A 168 -10.95 -4.16 1.88
CA TYR A 168 -11.64 -3.89 3.12
C TYR A 168 -11.28 -2.50 3.64
N TRP A 169 -10.01 -2.10 3.65
CA TRP A 169 -9.61 -0.77 4.12
C TRP A 169 -10.20 0.38 3.28
N VAL A 170 -10.35 0.20 1.97
CA VAL A 170 -10.90 1.20 1.04
C VAL A 170 -12.43 1.29 1.09
N LEU A 171 -13.11 0.20 1.41
CA LEU A 171 -14.59 0.08 1.39
C LEU A 171 -15.31 1.06 2.34
N TYR A 172 -14.60 1.68 3.28
CA TYR A 172 -15.20 2.31 4.46
C TYR A 172 -15.37 3.83 4.42
N TYR A 173 -15.21 4.53 3.28
CA TYR A 173 -15.11 6.00 3.31
C TYR A 173 -16.09 6.87 2.51
N ILE A 174 -16.93 6.38 1.57
CA ILE A 174 -18.17 7.02 1.01
C ILE A 174 -18.68 6.25 -0.26
N THR A 175 -20.02 6.27 -0.45
CA THR A 175 -20.88 5.70 -1.53
C THR A 175 -20.67 4.24 -1.96
N PRO A 176 -21.69 3.35 -1.87
CA PRO A 176 -21.54 1.91 -2.11
C PRO A 176 -21.17 1.48 -3.55
N TYR A 177 -21.13 2.42 -4.52
CA TYR A 177 -21.01 2.08 -5.94
C TYR A 177 -19.66 2.43 -6.58
N THR A 178 -19.02 3.55 -6.22
CA THR A 178 -17.84 4.06 -6.96
C THR A 178 -16.54 3.35 -6.57
N HIS A 179 -16.32 3.08 -5.29
CA HIS A 179 -15.07 2.46 -4.80
C HIS A 179 -15.05 0.94 -4.98
N LYS A 180 -16.21 0.26 -4.88
CA LYS A 180 -16.33 -1.17 -5.20
C LYS A 180 -15.96 -1.41 -6.67
N LEU A 181 -16.45 -0.56 -7.57
CA LEU A 181 -16.16 -0.63 -8.99
C LEU A 181 -14.66 -0.45 -9.28
N TYR A 182 -13.95 0.43 -8.57
CA TYR A 182 -12.51 0.64 -8.78
C TYR A 182 -11.71 -0.62 -8.47
N ILE A 183 -11.90 -1.26 -7.30
CA ILE A 183 -11.11 -2.46 -6.96
C ILE A 183 -11.56 -3.68 -7.75
N THR A 184 -12.87 -3.85 -8.02
CA THR A 184 -13.32 -4.96 -8.87
C THR A 184 -12.81 -4.81 -10.30
N THR A 185 -12.79 -3.61 -10.88
CA THR A 185 -12.24 -3.41 -12.24
C THR A 185 -10.73 -3.66 -12.29
N VAL A 186 -9.97 -3.32 -11.25
CA VAL A 186 -8.54 -3.68 -11.15
C VAL A 186 -8.35 -5.20 -11.14
N LEU A 187 -9.16 -5.93 -10.36
CA LEU A 187 -9.08 -7.39 -10.26
C LEU A 187 -9.54 -8.09 -11.54
N TYR A 188 -10.62 -7.63 -12.17
CA TYR A 188 -11.05 -8.15 -13.47
C TYR A 188 -9.99 -7.95 -14.55
N HIS A 189 -9.29 -6.81 -14.55
CA HIS A 189 -8.20 -6.56 -15.50
C HIS A 189 -6.95 -7.39 -15.19
N SER A 190 -6.63 -7.68 -13.91
CA SER A 190 -5.53 -8.58 -13.57
C SER A 190 -5.81 -10.02 -13.98
N ASP A 191 -7.03 -10.53 -13.75
CA ASP A 191 -7.42 -11.88 -14.14
C ASP A 191 -7.46 -12.05 -15.66
N LEU A 192 -7.91 -11.03 -16.39
CA LEU A 192 -7.88 -11.01 -17.86
C LEU A 192 -6.44 -11.05 -18.39
N LEU A 193 -5.51 -10.36 -17.72
CA LEU A 193 -4.09 -10.35 -18.11
C LEU A 193 -3.39 -11.69 -17.81
N HIS A 194 -3.90 -12.47 -16.86
CA HIS A 194 -3.45 -13.83 -16.58
C HIS A 194 -3.99 -14.88 -17.56
N LEU A 195 -5.06 -14.55 -18.31
CA LEU A 195 -5.68 -15.42 -19.32
C LEU A 195 -5.15 -15.20 -20.75
N MET A 196 -4.37 -14.14 -20.98
CA MET A 196 -3.71 -13.80 -22.25
C MET A 196 -2.29 -14.38 -22.31
#